data_AF-A0A1E2S349-F1
#
_entry.id   AF-A0A1E2S349-F1
#
_cell.length_a   1.000
_cell.length_b   1.000
_cell.length_c   1.000
_cell.angle_alpha   90.00
_cell.angle_beta   90.00
_cell.angle_gamma   90.00
#
_symmetry.space_group_name_H-M   'P 1'
#
loop_
_entity.id
_entity.type
_entity.pdbx_description
1 polymer ?
#
loop_
_entity_poly.entity_id
_entity_poly.type
_entity_poly.pdbx_seq_one_letter_code
_entity_poly.pdbx_strand_id
1 'polypeptide(L)'
;MDVFAPFHDAVLNAVAKLQEDGIVPADVKLGAITMEPPRESGHGDLATNAAMVLAKPSKAKPRDLAEKLLPMIEAHDDVEKVEIAGPGFLNLTLKQSFWPGVVRAVLGQGEAFGSSDQGAAGR
;
A
#
# COMPACT_ATOMS: atom_id res chain seq x y z
N MET A 1 -6.81 -11.29 -8.81
CA MET A 1 -7.21 -10.70 -7.51
C MET A 1 -6.05 -9.87 -7.01
N ASP A 2 -6.23 -8.56 -6.83
CA ASP A 2 -5.24 -7.72 -6.17
C ASP A 2 -5.49 -7.78 -4.67
N VAL A 3 -4.66 -8.55 -3.95
CA VAL A 3 -4.78 -8.77 -2.52
C VAL A 3 -4.35 -7.55 -1.70
N PHE A 4 -3.71 -6.56 -2.35
CA PHE A 4 -3.19 -5.36 -1.70
C PHE A 4 -4.07 -4.13 -1.88
N ALA A 5 -5.13 -4.22 -2.69
CA ALA A 5 -6.10 -3.15 -2.90
C ALA A 5 -6.64 -2.53 -1.59
N PRO A 6 -6.96 -3.30 -0.52
CA PRO A 6 -7.43 -2.71 0.74
C PRO A 6 -6.43 -1.74 1.39
N PHE A 7 -5.13 -2.01 1.27
CA PHE A 7 -4.09 -1.13 1.82
C PHE A 7 -3.94 0.14 0.97
N HIS A 8 -4.10 0.04 -0.34
CA HIS A 8 -4.13 1.22 -1.20
C HIS A 8 -5.33 2.11 -0.85
N ASP A 9 -6.51 1.52 -0.64
CA ASP A 9 -7.71 2.25 -0.21
C ASP A 9 -7.51 2.91 1.16
N ALA A 10 -6.85 2.21 2.11
CA ALA A 10 -6.50 2.79 3.41
C ALA A 10 -5.60 4.04 3.27
N VAL A 11 -4.61 3.99 2.38
CA VAL A 11 -3.76 5.15 2.05
C VAL A 11 -4.59 6.28 1.46
N LEU A 12 -5.45 6.00 0.47
CA LEU A 12 -6.28 7.03 -0.17
C LEU A 12 -7.27 7.67 0.81
N ASN A 13 -7.85 6.89 1.72
CA ASN A 13 -8.72 7.39 2.78
C ASN A 13 -7.96 8.29 3.76
N ALA A 14 -6.74 7.92 4.14
CA ALA A 14 -5.87 8.76 4.96
C ALA A 14 -5.55 10.08 4.26
N VAL A 15 -5.30 10.05 2.94
CA VAL A 15 -5.06 11.27 2.15
C VAL A 15 -6.32 12.13 2.07
N ALA A 16 -7.49 11.54 1.83
CA ALA A 16 -8.76 12.26 1.84
C ALA A 16 -8.98 12.98 3.17
N LYS A 17 -8.61 12.33 4.29
CA LYS A 17 -8.69 12.97 5.60
C LYS A 17 -7.79 14.19 5.72
N LEU A 18 -6.55 14.11 5.22
CA LEU A 18 -5.64 15.26 5.18
C LEU A 18 -6.13 16.38 4.24
N GLN A 19 -6.94 16.06 3.23
CA GLN A 19 -7.60 17.06 2.39
C GLN A 19 -8.73 17.78 3.11
N GLU A 20 -9.56 17.05 3.86
CA GLU A 20 -10.59 17.65 4.72
C GLU A 20 -9.99 18.58 5.78
N ASP A 21 -8.85 18.19 6.36
CA ASP A 21 -8.15 18.96 7.39
C ASP A 21 -7.37 20.16 6.79
N GLY A 22 -7.40 20.36 5.47
CA GLY A 22 -6.74 21.46 4.77
C GLY A 22 -5.21 21.37 4.71
N ILE A 23 -4.65 20.21 5.04
CA ILE A 23 -3.20 19.95 5.04
C ILE A 23 -2.72 19.63 3.63
N VAL A 24 -3.51 18.88 2.88
CA VAL A 24 -3.27 18.54 1.47
C VAL A 24 -4.32 19.25 0.60
N PRO A 25 -3.95 19.89 -0.52
CA PRO A 25 -4.94 20.50 -1.40
C PRO A 25 -5.91 19.47 -1.99
N ALA A 26 -7.19 19.84 -2.14
CA ALA A 26 -8.23 18.94 -2.64
C ALA A 26 -8.08 18.57 -4.13
N ASP A 27 -7.36 19.40 -4.91
CA ASP A 27 -7.13 19.22 -6.34
C ASP A 27 -5.89 18.38 -6.68
N VAL A 28 -5.22 17.83 -5.65
CA VAL A 28 -4.03 16.99 -5.85
C VAL A 28 -4.41 15.69 -6.56
N LYS A 29 -3.66 15.39 -7.63
CA LYS A 29 -3.79 14.13 -8.37
C LYS A 29 -3.21 12.97 -7.55
N LEU A 30 -4.06 12.03 -7.17
CA LEU A 30 -3.68 10.86 -6.38
C LEU A 30 -3.16 9.69 -7.23
N GLY A 31 -3.31 9.73 -8.56
CA GLY A 31 -2.92 8.63 -9.45
C GLY A 31 -1.42 8.32 -9.55
N ALA A 32 -0.57 9.13 -8.91
CA ALA A 32 0.86 8.85 -8.78
C ALA A 32 1.22 8.14 -7.45
N ILE A 33 0.24 7.99 -6.54
CA ILE A 33 0.39 7.20 -5.32
C ILE A 33 0.40 5.73 -5.71
N THR A 34 1.42 5.01 -5.25
CA THR A 34 1.58 3.58 -5.53
C THR A 34 1.76 2.78 -4.24
N MET A 35 1.42 1.50 -4.35
CA MET A 35 1.76 0.45 -3.38
C MET A 35 2.74 -0.49 -4.08
N GLU A 36 3.96 -0.58 -3.59
CA GLU A 36 5.04 -1.36 -4.19
C GLU A 36 5.71 -2.23 -3.12
N PRO A 37 6.35 -3.35 -3.49
CA PRO A 37 7.23 -4.07 -2.56
C PRO A 37 8.33 -3.14 -2.04
N PRO A 38 8.74 -3.24 -0.76
CA PRO A 38 9.80 -2.43 -0.20
C PRO A 38 11.11 -2.60 -0.98
N ARG A 39 11.85 -1.49 -1.15
CA ARG A 39 13.12 -1.47 -1.90
C ARG A 39 14.22 -2.31 -1.23
N GLU A 40 14.13 -2.46 0.07
CA GLU A 40 15.11 -3.17 0.89
C GLU A 40 14.42 -4.35 1.58
N SER A 41 14.97 -5.55 1.36
CA SER A 41 14.48 -6.77 2.00
C SER A 41 14.62 -6.65 3.52
N GLY A 42 13.49 -6.63 4.22
CA GLY A 42 13.40 -6.46 5.67
C GLY A 42 12.61 -5.22 6.12
N HIS A 43 12.25 -4.33 5.20
CA HIS A 43 11.46 -3.13 5.48
C HIS A 43 9.95 -3.35 5.29
N GLY A 44 9.41 -4.46 5.80
CA GLY A 44 8.00 -4.81 5.70
C GLY A 44 7.62 -5.58 4.43
N ASP A 45 6.31 -5.62 4.16
CA ASP A 45 5.70 -6.36 3.06
C ASP A 45 5.26 -5.43 1.91
N LEU A 46 4.92 -4.18 2.23
CA LEU A 46 4.46 -3.17 1.28
C LEU A 46 5.11 -1.82 1.59
N ALA A 47 5.21 -0.97 0.58
CA ALA A 47 5.66 0.41 0.71
C ALA A 47 4.80 1.35 -0.13
N THR A 48 4.59 2.57 0.36
CA THR A 48 3.92 3.63 -0.41
C THR A 48 4.76 4.89 -0.50
N ASN A 49 4.71 5.54 -1.66
CA ASN A 49 5.32 6.82 -1.97
C ASN A 49 4.39 8.03 -1.67
N ALA A 50 3.22 7.80 -1.05
CA ALA A 50 2.17 8.80 -0.89
C ALA A 50 2.68 10.15 -0.36
N ALA A 51 3.48 10.14 0.71
CA ALA A 51 3.97 11.38 1.31
C ALA A 51 4.87 12.19 0.36
N MET A 52 5.64 11.52 -0.51
CA MET A 52 6.48 12.17 -1.52
C MET A 52 5.65 12.82 -2.63
N VAL A 53 4.61 12.13 -3.08
CA VAL A 53 3.68 12.63 -4.11
C VAL A 53 2.96 13.89 -3.60
N LEU A 54 2.57 13.88 -2.33
CA LEU A 54 1.79 14.96 -1.71
C LEU A 54 2.63 16.14 -1.22
N ALA A 55 3.93 15.96 -0.99
CA ALA A 55 4.82 17.00 -0.45
C ALA A 55 4.87 18.26 -1.31
N LYS A 56 5.12 18.09 -2.61
CA LYS A 56 5.23 19.22 -3.56
C LYS A 56 3.95 20.07 -3.62
N PRO A 57 2.76 19.50 -3.87
CA PRO A 57 1.54 20.30 -3.93
C PRO A 57 1.15 20.90 -2.57
N SER A 58 1.44 20.21 -1.46
CA SER A 58 1.13 20.69 -0.11
C SER A 58 2.14 21.70 0.43
N LYS A 59 3.22 21.99 -0.32
CA LYS A 59 4.37 22.81 0.13
C LYS A 59 4.91 22.38 1.50
N ALA A 60 4.84 21.09 1.78
CA ALA A 60 5.24 20.47 3.04
C ALA A 60 6.44 19.56 2.83
N LYS A 61 7.17 19.23 3.90
CA LYS A 61 8.21 18.22 3.83
C LYS A 61 7.56 16.84 3.72
N PRO A 62 8.06 15.92 2.88
CA PRO A 62 7.45 14.61 2.76
C PRO A 62 7.46 13.83 4.08
N ARG A 63 8.49 14.00 4.91
CA ARG A 63 8.54 13.38 6.23
C ARG A 63 7.40 13.84 7.16
N ASP A 64 7.09 15.13 7.17
CA ASP A 64 6.00 15.69 7.99
C ASP A 64 4.63 15.14 7.55
N LEU A 65 4.45 14.90 6.24
CA LEU A 65 3.25 14.25 5.72
C LEU A 65 3.22 12.75 6.05
N ALA A 66 4.37 12.07 5.98
CA ALA A 66 4.48 10.67 6.36
C ALA A 66 4.12 10.46 7.84
N GLU A 67 4.57 11.35 8.74
CA GLU A 67 4.22 11.32 10.17
C GLU A 67 2.72 11.50 10.43
N LYS A 68 1.99 12.20 9.55
CA LYS A 68 0.54 12.36 9.64
C LYS A 68 -0.24 11.16 9.06
N LEU A 69 0.26 10.58 7.98
CA LEU A 69 -0.34 9.42 7.33
C LEU A 69 -0.12 8.14 8.15
N LEU A 70 1.05 7.99 8.78
CA LEU A 70 1.45 6.82 9.55
C LEU A 70 0.37 6.34 10.52
N PRO A 71 -0.12 7.15 11.49
CA PRO A 71 -1.09 6.67 12.47
C PRO A 71 -2.46 6.32 11.84
N MET A 72 -2.80 6.90 10.69
CA MET A 72 -4.05 6.59 9.98
C MET A 72 -3.96 5.24 9.27
N ILE A 73 -2.81 4.94 8.67
CA ILE A 73 -2.55 3.67 7.99
C ILE A 73 -2.34 2.54 9.01
N GLU A 74 -1.61 2.82 10.09
CA GLU A 74 -1.34 1.85 11.16
C GLU A 74 -2.60 1.44 11.93
N ALA A 75 -3.66 2.25 11.87
CA ALA A 75 -4.97 1.90 12.42
C ALA A 75 -5.72 0.81 11.62
N HIS A 76 -5.24 0.42 10.44
CA HIS A 76 -5.84 -0.66 9.66
C HIS A 76 -5.65 -2.02 10.34
N ASP A 77 -6.71 -2.82 10.43
CA ASP A 77 -6.72 -4.06 11.21
C ASP A 77 -5.67 -5.09 10.78
N ASP A 78 -5.31 -5.14 9.50
CA ASP A 78 -4.29 -6.05 8.97
C ASP A 78 -2.86 -5.50 8.97
N VAL A 79 -2.63 -4.26 9.43
CA VAL A 79 -1.30 -3.65 9.51
C VAL A 79 -0.72 -3.87 10.90
N GLU A 80 0.48 -4.45 10.98
CA GLU A 80 1.20 -4.68 12.22
C GLU A 80 2.02 -3.46 12.64
N LYS A 81 2.68 -2.82 11.67
CA LYS A 81 3.54 -1.66 11.90
C LYS A 81 3.67 -0.83 10.65
N VAL A 82 3.82 0.48 10.81
CA VAL A 82 4.25 1.38 9.73
C VAL A 82 5.54 2.10 10.11
N GLU A 83 6.51 2.15 9.19
CA GLU A 83 7.80 2.79 9.38
C GLU A 83 8.06 3.84 8.30
N ILE A 84 8.64 4.98 8.69
CA ILE A 84 9.05 6.03 7.76
C ILE A 84 10.50 5.80 7.35
N ALA A 85 10.72 5.56 6.06
CA ALA A 85 12.05 5.37 5.49
C ALA A 85 12.49 6.55 4.61
N GLY A 86 13.79 6.83 4.65
CA GLY A 86 14.46 7.81 3.80
C GLY A 86 13.74 9.17 3.77
N PRO A 87 13.39 9.69 2.57
CA PRO A 87 12.80 11.02 2.42
C PRO A 87 11.31 11.09 2.77
N GLY A 88 10.63 9.96 3.04
CA GLY A 88 9.19 9.91 3.30
C GLY A 88 8.47 8.72 2.67
N PHE A 89 9.15 7.59 2.44
CA PHE A 89 8.46 6.35 2.12
C PHE A 89 7.82 5.79 3.39
N LEU A 90 6.61 5.25 3.27
CA LEU A 90 5.94 4.54 4.35
C LEU A 90 5.99 3.06 4.05
N ASN A 91 6.70 2.32 4.88
CA ASN A 91 6.87 0.88 4.81
C ASN A 91 5.89 0.22 5.79
N LEU A 92 5.07 -0.71 5.31
CA LEU A 92 4.04 -1.40 6.06
C LEU A 92 4.46 -2.85 6.27
N THR A 93 4.43 -3.28 7.53
CA THR A 93 4.49 -4.70 7.90
C THR A 93 3.06 -5.17 8.16
N LEU A 94 2.65 -6.26 7.53
CA LEU A 94 1.31 -6.83 7.66
C LEU A 94 1.30 -7.87 8.78
N LYS A 95 0.16 -7.97 9.48
CA LYS A 95 -0.01 -8.98 10.53
C LYS A 95 0.07 -10.37 9.90
N GLN A 96 0.71 -11.31 10.60
CA GLN A 96 0.77 -12.71 10.15
C GLN A 96 -0.61 -13.34 9.90
N SER A 97 -1.66 -12.85 10.59
CA SER A 97 -3.05 -13.30 10.42
C SER A 97 -3.67 -12.96 9.06
N PHE A 98 -3.10 -12.02 8.32
CA PHE A 98 -3.56 -11.63 6.99
C PHE A 98 -3.34 -12.75 5.95
N TRP A 99 -2.17 -13.39 5.99
CA TRP A 99 -1.74 -14.35 4.96
C TRP A 99 -2.61 -15.61 4.86
N PRO A 100 -3.09 -16.24 5.96
CA PRO A 100 -4.03 -17.36 5.85
C PRO A 100 -5.31 -17.00 5.08
N GLY A 101 -5.82 -15.78 5.21
CA GLY A 101 -6.99 -15.29 4.46
C GLY A 101 -6.70 -15.17 2.97
N VAL A 102 -5.53 -14.64 2.62
CA VAL A 102 -5.05 -14.57 1.23
C VAL A 102 -4.90 -15.95 0.62
N VAL A 103 -4.25 -16.89 1.30
CA VAL A 103 -4.08 -18.27 0.82
C VAL A 103 -5.44 -18.93 0.59
N ARG A 104 -6.41 -18.76 1.50
CA ARG A 104 -7.78 -19.26 1.31
C ARG A 104 -8.48 -18.61 0.12
N ALA A 105 -8.32 -17.31 -0.09
CA ALA A 105 -8.93 -16.60 -1.22
C ALA A 105 -8.32 -17.02 -2.57
N VAL A 106 -7.02 -17.31 -2.61
CA VAL A 106 -6.33 -17.85 -3.78
C VAL A 106 -6.76 -19.29 -4.04
N LEU A 107 -6.79 -20.15 -3.01
CA LEU A 107 -7.22 -21.55 -3.14
C LEU A 107 -8.72 -21.68 -3.47
N GLY A 108 -9.56 -20.78 -2.96
CA GLY A 108 -11.00 -20.73 -3.23
C GLY A 108 -11.37 -20.29 -4.65
N GLN A 109 -10.42 -19.71 -5.40
CA GLN A 109 -10.58 -19.45 -6.83
C GLN A 109 -10.39 -20.71 -7.70
N GLY A 110 -10.00 -21.85 -7.12
CA GLY A 110 -10.03 -23.15 -7.79
C GLY A 110 -9.29 -23.20 -9.14
N GLU A 111 -9.83 -24.00 -10.07
CA GLU A 111 -9.23 -24.52 -11.33
C GLU A 111 -8.72 -23.50 -12.36
N ALA A 112 -8.76 -22.19 -12.11
CA ALA A 112 -8.18 -21.19 -13.02
C ALA A 112 -6.68 -20.96 -12.83
N PHE A 113 -6.08 -21.50 -11.76
CA PHE A 113 -4.64 -21.42 -11.52
C PHE A 113 -3.96 -22.74 -11.89
N GLY A 114 -3.35 -22.81 -13.08
CA GLY A 114 -2.60 -23.96 -13.58
C GLY A 114 -3.06 -24.53 -14.92
N SER A 115 -4.19 -24.11 -15.47
CA SER A 115 -4.63 -24.50 -16.83
C SER A 115 -4.02 -23.59 -17.90
N SER A 116 -2.69 -23.52 -17.95
CA SER A 116 -2.03 -23.12 -19.19
C SER A 116 -2.00 -24.35 -20.09
N ASP A 117 -2.63 -24.25 -21.26
CA ASP A 117 -2.53 -25.21 -22.37
C ASP A 117 -1.11 -25.31 -22.97
N GLN A 118 -0.08 -24.81 -22.26
CA GLN A 118 1.33 -24.85 -22.64
C GLN A 118 1.96 -26.19 -22.25
N GLY A 119 1.33 -27.29 -22.66
CA GLY A 119 1.89 -28.65 -22.55
C GLY A 119 1.81 -29.46 -23.85
N ALA A 120 1.15 -28.94 -24.89
CA ALA A 120 0.84 -29.69 -26.11
C ALA A 120 1.70 -29.27 -27.33
N ALA A 121 3.03 -29.22 -27.20
CA ALA A 121 3.92 -29.29 -28.36
C ALA A 121 5.35 -29.67 -27.93
N GLY A 122 5.70 -30.93 -28.09
CA GLY A 122 7.06 -31.41 -27.85
C GLY A 122 7.18 -32.93 -27.96
N ARG A 123 6.64 -33.51 -29.03
CA ARG A 123 7.08 -34.81 -29.55
C ARG A 123 7.90 -34.57 -30.81
#